data_AF-A0A848FRD7-F1
#
_entry.id   AF-A0A848FRD7-F1
#
_cell.length_a   1.000
_cell.length_b   1.000
_cell.length_c   1.000
_cell.angle_alpha   90.00
_cell.angle_beta   90.00
_cell.angle_gamma   90.00
#
_symmetry.space_group_name_H-M   'P 1'
#
loop_
_entity.id
_entity.type
_entity.pdbx_description
1 polymer ?
#
loop_
_entity_poly.entity_id
_entity_poly.type
_entity_poly.pdbx_seq_one_letter_code
_entity_poly.pdbx_strand_id
1 'polypeptide(L)'
;MKKMLLLLLMCSFMAGLHAQEIKSGSYQTMYRISSDGTIKNGSYNTVGYIKNGTIKNKSYATIGYIKDDGSIKNSSYSTIGYVKKDGTVKNSSYSTIGYVSGVPKEWAAVIFFFFQF
;
A
#
# COMPACT_ATOMS: atom_id res chain seq x y z
N MET A 1 -13.91 -3.16 -18.89
CA MET A 1 -12.94 -2.76 -17.85
C MET A 1 -12.88 -3.85 -16.79
N LYS A 2 -11.82 -4.66 -16.77
CA LYS A 2 -11.71 -5.81 -15.86
C LYS A 2 -11.42 -5.28 -14.45
N LYS A 3 -12.40 -5.35 -13.55
CA LYS A 3 -12.23 -5.00 -12.13
C LYS A 3 -11.36 -6.07 -11.47
N MET A 4 -10.10 -5.74 -11.18
CA MET A 4 -9.13 -6.67 -10.60
C MET A 4 -9.43 -6.80 -9.10
N LEU A 5 -10.03 -7.93 -8.71
CA LEU A 5 -10.29 -8.29 -7.32
C LEU A 5 -8.96 -8.73 -6.69
N LEU A 6 -8.43 -7.94 -5.75
CA LEU A 6 -7.23 -8.31 -4.99
C LEU A 6 -7.68 -9.14 -3.78
N LEU A 7 -7.48 -10.46 -3.84
CA LEU A 7 -7.83 -11.39 -2.78
C LEU A 7 -6.59 -11.67 -1.91
N LEU A 8 -6.64 -11.32 -0.61
CA LEU A 8 -5.55 -11.59 0.33
C LEU A 8 -5.90 -12.80 1.21
N LEU A 9 -5.11 -13.87 1.12
CA LEU A 9 -5.24 -15.07 1.96
C LEU A 9 -4.23 -14.98 3.11
N MET A 10 -4.71 -14.93 4.36
CA MET A 10 -3.83 -15.06 5.54
C MET A 10 -3.64 -16.54 5.89
N CYS A 11 -2.41 -17.03 5.81
CA CYS A 11 -1.98 -18.24 6.52
C CYS A 11 -1.04 -17.86 7.67
N SER A 12 -1.29 -18.50 8.81
CA SER A 12 -0.88 -18.14 10.16
C SER A 12 0.55 -18.53 10.56
N PHE A 13 1.13 -17.68 11.42
CA PHE A 13 1.98 -17.99 12.58
C PHE A 13 3.23 -18.87 12.39
N MET A 14 4.39 -18.22 12.21
CA MET A 14 5.67 -18.65 12.80
C MET A 14 6.47 -17.42 13.21
N ALA A 15 7.10 -17.48 14.38
CA ALA A 15 7.86 -16.40 14.99
C ALA A 15 9.07 -16.00 14.12
N GLY A 16 8.94 -14.86 13.45
CA GLY A 16 10.00 -14.21 12.69
C GLY A 16 9.43 -13.02 11.95
N LEU A 17 9.91 -11.81 12.27
CA LEU A 17 9.69 -10.53 11.56
C LEU A 17 8.46 -10.54 10.62
N HIS A 18 7.27 -10.30 11.18
CA HIS A 18 6.01 -10.29 10.43
C HIS A 18 6.04 -9.21 9.33
N ALA A 19 6.37 -9.62 8.10
CA ALA A 19 6.06 -8.85 6.91
C ALA A 19 4.69 -9.27 6.38
N GLN A 20 3.83 -8.31 6.06
CA GLN A 20 2.62 -8.65 5.31
C GLN A 20 2.96 -8.75 3.83
N GLU A 21 2.56 -9.87 3.21
CA GLU A 21 2.68 -10.07 1.78
C GLU A 21 1.43 -9.55 1.06
N ILE A 22 1.61 -8.90 -0.08
CA ILE A 22 0.56 -8.48 -1.00
C ILE A 22 0.69 -9.36 -2.22
N LYS A 23 -0.36 -10.12 -2.54
CA LYS A 23 -0.35 -11.09 -3.65
C LYS A 23 -1.31 -10.66 -4.76
N SER A 24 -0.93 -10.99 -6.00
CA SER A 24 -1.81 -10.85 -7.15
C SER A 24 -2.89 -11.94 -7.13
N GLY A 25 -3.89 -11.82 -8.01
CA GLY A 25 -4.89 -12.88 -8.21
C GLY A 25 -4.30 -14.23 -8.65
N SER A 26 -3.09 -14.22 -9.22
CA SER A 26 -2.33 -15.43 -9.56
C SER A 26 -1.36 -15.87 -8.43
N TYR A 27 -1.60 -15.39 -7.20
CA TYR A 27 -0.84 -15.69 -5.98
C TYR A 27 0.65 -15.28 -6.02
N GLN A 28 1.05 -14.47 -7.01
CA GLN A 28 2.41 -13.96 -7.08
C GLN A 28 2.60 -12.87 -6.03
N THR A 29 3.69 -12.92 -5.28
CA THR A 29 3.99 -11.85 -4.33
C THR A 29 4.39 -10.59 -5.07
N MET A 30 3.60 -9.54 -4.93
CA MET A 30 3.84 -8.24 -5.55
C MET A 30 4.73 -7.41 -4.65
N TYR A 31 4.34 -7.31 -3.37
CA TYR A 31 5.07 -6.57 -2.36
C TYR A 31 5.07 -7.29 -1.01
N ARG A 32 6.06 -6.97 -0.19
CA ARG A 32 6.17 -7.33 1.23
C ARG A 32 6.41 -6.06 2.02
N ILE A 33 5.61 -5.81 3.05
CA ILE A 33 5.79 -4.67 3.94
C ILE A 33 6.15 -5.20 5.31
N SER A 34 7.39 -4.97 5.72
CA SER A 34 7.91 -5.34 7.03
C SER A 34 7.37 -4.43 8.12
N SER A 35 7.37 -4.90 9.37
CA SER A 35 6.94 -4.13 10.54
C SER A 35 7.76 -2.85 10.78
N ASP A 36 8.99 -2.79 10.28
CA ASP A 36 9.84 -1.59 10.32
C ASP A 36 9.50 -0.55 9.23
N GLY A 37 8.54 -0.87 8.35
CA GLY A 37 8.12 -0.02 7.25
C GLY A 37 8.90 -0.24 5.95
N THR A 38 9.81 -1.20 5.88
CA THR A 38 10.53 -1.55 4.64
C THR A 38 9.59 -2.23 3.64
N ILE A 39 9.58 -1.74 2.40
CA ILE A 39 8.76 -2.29 1.31
C ILE A 39 9.69 -2.98 0.31
N LYS A 40 9.49 -4.28 0.12
CA LYS A 40 10.21 -5.11 -0.86
C LYS A 40 9.25 -5.60 -1.94
N ASN A 41 9.76 -5.84 -3.15
CA ASN A 41 8.99 -6.51 -4.20
C ASN A 41 9.05 -8.06 -4.08
N GLY A 42 8.39 -8.76 -5.00
CA GLY A 42 8.42 -10.23 -5.09
C GLY A 42 9.81 -10.85 -5.13
N SER A 43 10.78 -10.16 -5.74
CA SER A 43 12.19 -10.56 -5.84
C SER A 43 13.04 -10.09 -4.65
N TYR A 44 12.43 -9.65 -3.55
CA TYR A 44 13.09 -9.18 -2.32
C TYR A 44 13.92 -7.89 -2.45
N ASN A 45 13.85 -7.18 -3.57
CA ASN A 45 14.49 -5.88 -3.72
C ASN A 45 13.70 -4.81 -2.98
N THR A 46 14.39 -3.96 -2.22
CA THR A 46 13.77 -2.80 -1.56
C THR A 46 13.31 -1.78 -2.61
N VAL A 47 12.03 -1.44 -2.59
CA VAL A 47 11.43 -0.45 -3.50
C VAL A 47 11.12 0.87 -2.79
N GLY A 48 10.94 0.85 -1.48
CA GLY A 48 10.66 2.04 -0.69
C GLY A 48 10.47 1.76 0.78
N TYR A 49 10.03 2.79 1.48
CA TYR A 49 9.84 2.79 2.92
C TYR A 49 8.58 3.57 3.28
N ILE A 50 7.91 3.16 4.34
CA ILE A 50 6.79 3.89 4.94
C ILE A 50 6.98 4.01 6.44
N LYS A 51 6.93 5.24 6.97
CA LYS A 51 7.05 5.48 8.41
C LYS A 51 6.27 6.73 8.81
N ASN A 52 5.43 6.61 9.84
CA ASN A 52 4.63 7.72 10.39
C ASN A 52 3.89 8.52 9.29
N GLY A 53 3.25 7.80 8.37
CA GLY A 53 2.52 8.39 7.23
C GLY A 53 3.40 8.97 6.12
N THR A 54 4.73 9.03 6.26
CA THR A 54 5.64 9.45 5.18
C THR A 54 6.05 8.26 4.34
N ILE A 55 5.99 8.41 3.02
CA ILE A 55 6.40 7.39 2.06
C ILE A 55 7.63 7.86 1.30
N LYS A 56 8.64 7.00 1.22
CA LYS A 56 9.89 7.25 0.52
C LYS A 56 10.16 6.17 -0.51
N ASN A 57 10.84 6.55 -1.60
CA ASN A 57 11.38 5.57 -2.54
C ASN A 57 12.67 4.92 -2.01
N LYS A 58 13.23 3.95 -2.76
CA LYS A 58 14.49 3.26 -2.40
C LYS A 58 15.69 4.18 -2.20
N SER A 59 15.68 5.37 -2.80
CA SER A 59 16.71 6.41 -2.66
C SER A 59 16.42 7.38 -1.51
N TYR A 60 15.46 7.06 -0.63
CA TYR A 60 15.03 7.85 0.52
C TYR A 60 14.39 9.22 0.20
N ALA A 61 14.10 9.51 -1.06
CA ALA A 61 13.35 10.70 -1.41
C ALA A 61 11.87 10.52 -1.03
N THR A 62 11.28 11.53 -0.39
CA THR A 62 9.85 11.54 -0.05
C THR A 62 9.02 11.64 -1.32
N ILE A 63 8.12 10.69 -1.52
CA ILE A 63 7.24 10.62 -2.69
C ILE A 63 5.78 10.88 -2.33
N GLY A 64 5.43 10.84 -1.05
CA GLY A 64 4.10 11.22 -0.60
C GLY A 64 3.84 11.01 0.88
N TYR A 65 2.59 11.27 1.24
CA TYR A 65 2.12 11.29 2.61
C TYR A 65 0.72 10.65 2.71
N ILE A 66 0.50 9.97 3.83
CA ILE A 66 -0.80 9.45 4.26
C ILE A 66 -1.20 10.24 5.50
N LYS A 67 -2.39 10.81 5.49
CA LYS A 67 -2.95 11.58 6.59
C LYS A 67 -3.88 10.71 7.43
N ASP A 68 -4.09 11.12 8.68
CA ASP A 68 -4.91 10.35 9.62
C ASP A 68 -6.37 10.22 9.17
N ASP A 69 -6.89 11.24 8.49
CA ASP A 69 -8.22 11.27 7.88
C ASP A 69 -8.37 10.38 6.63
N GLY A 70 -7.29 9.70 6.23
CA GLY A 70 -7.25 8.82 5.06
C GLY A 70 -6.94 9.53 3.74
N SER A 71 -6.68 10.84 3.75
CA SER A 71 -6.25 11.56 2.55
C SER A 71 -4.80 11.23 2.17
N ILE A 72 -4.58 11.00 0.87
CA ILE A 72 -3.29 10.60 0.30
C ILE A 72 -2.74 11.76 -0.53
N LYS A 73 -1.52 12.18 -0.25
CA LYS A 73 -0.86 13.32 -0.89
C LYS A 73 0.42 12.89 -1.59
N ASN A 74 0.74 13.52 -2.71
CA ASN A 74 2.06 13.39 -3.34
C ASN A 74 3.12 14.22 -2.59
N SER A 75 4.37 14.19 -3.06
CA SER A 75 5.49 14.96 -2.49
C SER A 75 5.28 16.48 -2.51
N SER A 76 4.48 16.98 -3.46
CA SER A 76 4.07 18.39 -3.56
C SER A 76 2.83 18.73 -2.71
N TYR A 77 2.39 17.84 -1.83
CA TYR A 77 1.22 17.99 -0.96
C TYR A 77 -0.16 18.06 -1.65
N SER A 78 -0.23 17.84 -2.96
CA SER A 78 -1.50 17.72 -3.68
C SER A 78 -2.17 16.38 -3.34
N THR A 79 -3.49 16.42 -3.10
CA THR A 79 -4.26 15.21 -2.82
C THR A 79 -4.44 14.38 -4.09
N ILE A 80 -4.00 13.12 -4.06
CA ILE A 80 -4.08 12.17 -5.18
C ILE A 80 -5.14 11.09 -4.96
N GLY A 81 -5.64 10.94 -3.74
CA GLY A 81 -6.76 10.06 -3.44
C GLY A 81 -7.03 9.90 -1.94
N TYR A 82 -7.81 8.89 -1.63
CA TYR A 82 -8.32 8.64 -0.28
C TYR A 82 -8.41 7.13 -0.01
N VAL A 83 -8.07 6.72 1.20
CA VAL A 83 -8.39 5.39 1.74
C VAL A 83 -9.36 5.60 2.90
N LYS A 84 -10.61 5.14 2.71
CA LYS A 84 -11.67 5.26 3.71
C LYS A 84 -11.51 4.18 4.79
N LYS A 85 -12.08 4.44 5.98
CA LYS A 85 -12.06 3.51 7.12
C LYS A 85 -12.75 2.18 6.83
N ASP A 86 -13.72 2.17 5.90
CA ASP A 86 -14.40 0.97 5.41
C ASP A 86 -13.59 0.19 4.35
N GLY A 87 -12.37 0.63 4.04
CA GLY A 87 -11.51 0.01 3.03
C GLY A 87 -11.78 0.46 1.59
N THR A 88 -12.71 1.39 1.35
CA THR A 88 -12.93 1.96 0.02
C THR A 88 -11.75 2.86 -0.38
N VAL A 89 -11.15 2.59 -1.54
CA VAL A 89 -10.07 3.42 -2.11
C VAL A 89 -10.64 4.28 -3.23
N LYS A 90 -10.43 5.60 -3.14
CA LYS A 90 -10.92 6.60 -4.10
C LYS A 90 -9.77 7.39 -4.70
N ASN A 91 -9.88 7.77 -5.97
CA ASN A 91 -8.98 8.74 -6.58
C ASN A 91 -9.30 10.19 -6.10
N SER A 92 -8.52 11.17 -6.56
CA SER A 92 -8.72 12.59 -6.23
C SER A 92 -10.09 13.14 -6.67
N SER A 93 -10.70 12.57 -7.70
CA SER A 93 -12.06 12.88 -8.17
C SER A 93 -13.15 12.08 -7.44
N TYR A 94 -12.85 11.46 -6.29
CA TYR A 94 -13.77 10.67 -5.47
C TYR A 94 -14.37 9.42 -6.12
N SER A 95 -13.91 9.03 -7.31
CA SER A 95 -14.31 7.79 -7.95
C SER A 95 -13.63 6.60 -7.26
N THR A 96 -14.38 5.55 -7.00
CA THR A 96 -13.85 4.33 -6.39
C THR A 96 -12.95 3.58 -7.38
N ILE A 97 -11.71 3.34 -6.98
CA ILE A 97 -10.69 2.63 -7.78
C ILE A 97 -10.34 1.26 -7.20
N GLY A 98 -10.78 0.96 -5.98
CA GLY A 98 -10.57 -0.34 -5.36
C GLY A 98 -11.18 -0.47 -3.99
N TYR A 99 -11.07 -1.67 -3.45
CA TYR A 99 -11.47 -2.00 -2.09
C TYR A 99 -10.34 -2.82 -1.45
N VAL A 100 -10.10 -2.57 -0.18
CA VAL A 100 -9.17 -3.32 0.65
C VAL A 100 -9.88 -3.80 1.91
N SER A 101 -9.48 -4.95 2.43
CA SER A 101 -10.01 -5.49 3.69
C SER A 101 -8.90 -6.17 4.46
N GLY A 102 -8.94 -6.10 5.80
CA GLY A 102 -7.96 -6.76 6.66
C GLY A 102 -6.54 -6.17 6.64
N VAL A 103 -6.38 -4.93 6.14
CA VAL A 103 -5.07 -4.25 6.06
C VAL A 103 -5.13 -2.82 6.60
N PRO A 104 -4.04 -2.29 7.19
CA PRO A 104 -3.90 -0.88 7.50
C PRO A 104 -4.07 0.00 6.25
N LYS A 105 -4.66 1.18 6.44
CA LYS A 105 -4.88 2.17 5.36
C LYS A 105 -3.57 2.58 4.67
N GLU A 106 -2.47 2.56 5.40
CA GLU A 106 -1.13 2.88 4.95
C GLU A 106 -0.67 1.94 3.84
N TRP A 107 -0.97 0.65 3.98
CA TRP A 107 -0.56 -0.38 3.02
C TRP A 107 -1.39 -0.29 1.74
N ALA A 108 -2.69 -0.03 1.89
CA ALA A 108 -3.55 0.27 0.75
C ALA A 108 -3.04 1.52 -0.01
N ALA A 109 -2.66 2.57 0.70
CA ALA A 109 -2.15 3.77 0.06
C ALA A 109 -0.86 3.52 -0.73
N VAL A 110 0.09 2.79 -0.14
CA VAL A 110 1.34 2.36 -0.78
C VAL A 110 1.07 1.66 -2.12
N ILE A 111 0.15 0.70 -2.13
CA ILE A 111 -0.17 -0.11 -3.31
C ILE A 111 -0.89 0.70 -4.39
N PHE A 112 -1.94 1.44 -4.02
CA PHE A 112 -2.80 2.08 -5.01
C PHE A 112 -2.20 3.35 -5.61
N PHE A 113 -1.35 4.07 -4.86
CA PHE A 113 -0.92 5.42 -5.23
C PHE A 113 0.59 5.59 -5.47
N PHE A 114 1.46 4.70 -4.96
CA PHE A 114 2.92 4.95 -5.00
C PHE A 114 3.72 3.83 -5.66
N PHE A 115 3.32 2.59 -5.46
CA PHE A 115 4.00 1.41 -6.02
C PHE A 115 2.97 0.62 -6.80
N GLN A 116 2.65 1.13 -8.00
CA GLN A 116 1.69 0.53 -8.92
C GLN A 116 2.29 -0.69 -9.65
N PHE A 117 1.39 -1.51 -10.16
CA PHE A 117 1.64 -2.75 -10.91
C PHE A 117 1.87 -2.49 -12.39
#